data_AF-A0A7C3H1L2-F1
#
_entry.id   AF-A0A7C3H1L2-F1
#
_cell.length_a   1.000
_cell.length_b   1.000
_cell.length_c   1.000
_cell.angle_alpha   90.00
_cell.angle_beta   90.00
_cell.angle_gamma   90.00
#
_symmetry.space_group_name_H-M   'P 1'
#
loop_
_entity.id
_entity.type
_entity.pdbx_description
1 polymer ?
#
loop_
_entity_poly.entity_id
_entity_poly.type
_entity_poly.pdbx_seq_one_letter_code
_entity_poly.pdbx_strand_id
1 'polypeptide(L)'
;MKPAVEILDLELPAPSLTDQRSDERRLRERLREHLRAQVEIPLVVLRELPEILRRADFRVRVILGRTGEGFRVLEVRTPEEKAPVLGLGIDLGSTGVALYLVDFENRRVIGKRGFRNPQIPFGEDILTRLHHASRQEGLAELREVTLEALDREIRALVGAENVSRIYYVAFCGNTTMTHFFLGLPTRWLYREPYIPAANWLDPLRLSEVGLPGAREGLIFVFPSGGSYFGGDLISGLLFAGLHRQEGLGLFVDVGTNAEIVLGNREFLLACAGAAGPALEGGVLSCGLQAREGAIERIRIRDHRIHYQTIGNVPPIGICGSGTIELLAELFLSGLINPQGIFQVERWPERFREIEGEMAFVVAEAEETGHGKPIYITQGEVKNLIRSKGAMYTMLTVICQSLGVDFQDLESFMVAGSFGSRIDPEAAITVGMLPDLPRERFRVLGNAAGEGTVRFLLRGSFEEVREILSRLTYLEMNVENRFMQLLTGSLFLPHTNLDLFPSVREKLSFRQGH
;
A
#
# COMPACT_ATOMS: atom_id res chain seq x y z
N MET A 1 6.01 22.99 0.22
CA MET A 1 5.97 22.25 -1.05
C MET A 1 4.65 22.52 -1.75
N LYS A 2 4.65 22.51 -3.08
CA LYS A 2 3.51 22.87 -3.92
C LYS A 2 2.76 21.62 -4.43
N PRO A 3 1.45 21.70 -4.69
CA PRO A 3 0.67 20.60 -5.27
C PRO A 3 1.13 20.24 -6.69
N ALA A 4 0.74 19.06 -7.15
CA ALA A 4 0.93 18.60 -8.53
C ALA A 4 0.16 19.45 -9.56
N VAL A 5 -0.90 20.15 -9.12
CA VAL A 5 -1.65 21.12 -9.93
C VAL A 5 -1.62 22.50 -9.28
N GLU A 6 -1.15 23.51 -10.02
CA GLU A 6 -1.28 24.93 -9.65
C GLU A 6 -2.45 25.57 -10.39
N ILE A 7 -3.23 26.39 -9.68
CA ILE A 7 -4.35 27.16 -10.22
C ILE A 7 -3.99 28.62 -10.06
N LEU A 8 -3.87 29.35 -11.18
CA LEU A 8 -3.51 30.76 -11.18
C LEU A 8 -4.62 31.58 -11.83
N ASP A 9 -5.10 32.58 -11.11
CA ASP A 9 -5.96 33.64 -11.67
C ASP A 9 -5.04 34.77 -12.16
N LEU A 10 -5.05 35.03 -13.47
CA LEU A 10 -4.12 35.94 -14.15
C LEU A 10 -4.87 37.07 -14.86
N GLU A 11 -4.35 38.28 -14.73
CA GLU A 11 -4.76 39.43 -15.55
C GLU A 11 -3.68 39.75 -16.59
N LEU A 12 -4.06 39.61 -17.87
CA LEU A 12 -3.18 39.80 -19.02
C LEU A 12 -3.38 41.20 -19.60
N PRO A 13 -2.33 41.86 -20.09
CA PRO A 13 -2.50 43.15 -20.76
C PRO A 13 -3.30 42.95 -22.05
N ALA A 14 -4.38 43.72 -22.24
CA ALA A 14 -5.16 43.72 -23.46
C ALA A 14 -4.32 44.19 -24.68
N PRO A 15 -4.56 43.66 -25.89
CA PRO A 15 -3.86 44.07 -27.09
C PRO A 15 -4.20 45.51 -27.46
N SER A 16 -3.20 46.24 -27.97
CA SER A 16 -3.35 47.61 -28.45
C SER A 16 -2.40 47.88 -29.60
N LEU A 17 -2.52 49.03 -30.27
CA LEU A 17 -1.56 49.43 -31.32
C LEU A 17 -0.12 49.53 -30.79
N THR A 18 0.04 49.86 -29.50
CA THR A 18 1.32 49.94 -28.79
C THR A 18 1.79 48.61 -28.21
N ASP A 19 0.94 47.58 -28.18
CA ASP A 19 1.27 46.24 -27.70
C ASP A 19 0.61 45.18 -28.58
N GLN A 20 1.37 44.71 -29.58
CA GLN A 20 0.94 43.78 -30.62
C GLN A 20 1.44 42.34 -30.38
N ARG A 21 1.82 41.99 -29.14
CA ARG A 21 2.21 40.62 -28.78
C ARG A 21 1.06 39.65 -29.03
N SER A 22 1.40 38.43 -29.44
CA SER A 22 0.44 37.32 -29.59
C SER A 22 -0.16 36.91 -28.24
N ASP A 23 -1.35 36.31 -28.28
CA ASP A 23 -2.06 35.82 -27.09
C ASP A 23 -1.23 34.78 -26.31
N GLU A 24 -0.55 33.89 -27.04
CA GLU A 24 0.41 32.94 -26.47
C GLU A 24 1.54 33.62 -25.72
N ARG A 25 2.14 34.67 -26.31
CA ARG A 25 3.27 35.38 -25.73
C ARG A 25 2.85 36.14 -24.48
N ARG A 26 1.66 36.77 -24.49
CA ARG A 26 1.05 37.41 -23.31
C ARG A 26 0.93 36.41 -22.16
N LEU A 27 0.38 35.22 -22.45
CA LEU A 27 0.20 34.18 -21.45
C LEU A 27 1.56 33.67 -20.92
N ARG A 28 2.51 33.35 -21.80
CA ARG A 28 3.84 32.88 -21.39
C ARG A 28 4.59 33.87 -20.51
N GLU A 29 4.62 35.15 -20.89
CA GLU A 29 5.31 36.18 -20.13
C GLU A 29 4.70 36.32 -18.74
N ARG A 30 3.36 36.34 -18.65
CA ARG A 30 2.67 36.39 -17.35
C ARG A 30 2.92 35.15 -16.50
N LEU A 31 2.94 33.95 -17.08
CA LEU A 31 3.24 32.71 -16.36
C LEU A 31 4.69 32.68 -15.85
N ARG A 32 5.65 33.19 -16.63
CA ARG A 32 7.07 33.27 -16.24
C ARG A 32 7.29 34.16 -15.02
N GLU A 33 6.56 35.27 -14.93
CA GLU A 33 6.59 36.16 -13.75
C GLU A 33 6.19 35.42 -12.47
N HIS A 34 5.25 34.46 -12.56
CA HIS A 34 4.70 33.75 -11.41
C HIS A 34 5.49 32.49 -11.02
N LEU A 35 5.91 31.68 -12.01
CA LEU A 35 6.37 30.32 -11.76
C LEU A 35 7.90 30.17 -11.76
N ARG A 36 8.64 31.11 -12.36
CA ARG A 36 10.11 31.00 -12.57
C ARG A 36 10.55 29.62 -13.10
N ALA A 37 9.71 28.99 -13.92
CA ALA A 37 9.90 27.65 -14.47
C ALA A 37 9.50 27.63 -15.94
N GLN A 38 9.95 26.61 -16.67
CA GLN A 38 9.49 26.36 -18.03
C GLN A 38 8.01 25.99 -18.01
N VAL A 39 7.24 26.57 -18.93
CA VAL A 39 5.81 26.24 -19.09
C VAL A 39 5.55 25.83 -20.53
N GLU A 40 5.04 24.63 -20.73
CA GLU A 40 4.56 24.15 -22.02
C GLU A 40 3.09 24.56 -22.22
N ILE A 41 2.76 25.07 -23.41
CA ILE A 41 1.38 25.40 -23.79
C ILE A 41 1.01 24.48 -24.98
N PRO A 42 0.15 23.47 -24.77
CA PRO A 42 -0.23 22.54 -25.82
C PRO A 42 -0.98 23.23 -26.96
N LEU A 43 -0.84 22.72 -28.19
CA LEU A 43 -1.55 23.24 -29.37
C LEU A 43 -3.07 23.28 -29.17
N VAL A 44 -3.62 22.28 -28.46
CA VAL A 44 -5.04 22.22 -28.08
C VAL A 44 -5.46 23.48 -27.34
N VAL A 45 -4.69 23.90 -26.34
CA VAL A 45 -4.96 25.12 -25.56
C VAL A 45 -4.81 26.35 -26.46
N LEU A 46 -3.78 26.39 -27.32
CA LEU A 46 -3.55 27.52 -28.23
C LEU A 46 -4.69 27.73 -29.24
N ARG A 47 -5.40 26.67 -29.64
CA ARG A 47 -6.56 26.78 -30.54
C ARG A 47 -7.75 27.50 -29.90
N GLU A 48 -7.89 27.42 -28.58
CA GLU A 48 -9.02 27.96 -27.83
C GLU A 48 -8.66 29.29 -27.13
N LEU A 49 -7.38 29.50 -26.86
CA LEU A 49 -6.86 30.63 -26.08
C LEU A 49 -7.34 32.02 -26.58
N PRO A 50 -7.27 32.38 -27.88
CA PRO A 50 -7.65 33.72 -28.33
C PRO A 50 -9.09 34.11 -27.98
N GLU A 51 -10.02 33.19 -28.15
CA GLU A 51 -11.45 33.40 -27.88
C GLU A 51 -11.70 33.48 -26.37
N ILE A 52 -11.05 32.62 -25.59
CA ILE A 52 -11.18 32.62 -24.12
C ILE A 52 -10.66 33.93 -23.53
N LEU A 53 -9.49 34.42 -23.99
CA LEU A 53 -8.93 35.69 -23.51
C LEU A 53 -9.89 36.86 -23.75
N ARG A 54 -10.47 36.95 -24.95
CA ARG A 54 -11.39 38.04 -25.31
C ARG A 54 -12.70 37.96 -24.53
N ARG A 55 -13.28 36.76 -24.42
CA ARG A 55 -14.53 36.53 -23.67
C ARG A 55 -14.37 36.87 -22.19
N ALA A 56 -13.19 36.65 -21.61
CA ALA A 56 -12.92 36.88 -20.21
C ALA A 56 -12.28 38.25 -19.91
N ASP A 57 -12.29 39.19 -20.87
CA ASP A 57 -11.63 40.50 -20.76
C ASP A 57 -10.18 40.40 -20.23
N PHE A 58 -9.44 39.44 -20.78
CA PHE A 58 -8.05 39.13 -20.47
C PHE A 58 -7.79 38.75 -18.99
N ARG A 59 -8.83 38.43 -18.22
CA ARG A 59 -8.74 37.83 -16.89
C ARG A 59 -9.07 36.36 -17.00
N VAL A 60 -8.10 35.49 -16.76
CA VAL A 60 -8.28 34.05 -16.97
C VAL A 60 -7.79 33.24 -15.79
N ARG A 61 -8.41 32.08 -15.61
CA ARG A 61 -7.97 31.06 -14.68
C ARG A 61 -7.20 29.99 -15.46
N VAL A 62 -5.95 29.76 -15.07
CA VAL A 62 -5.03 28.81 -15.73
C VAL A 62 -4.77 27.64 -14.79
N ILE A 63 -5.02 26.43 -15.29
CA ILE A 63 -4.76 25.18 -14.58
C ILE A 63 -3.45 24.59 -15.13
N LEU A 64 -2.48 24.38 -14.25
CA LEU A 64 -1.13 23.96 -14.59
C LEU A 64 -0.81 22.63 -13.92
N GLY A 65 -0.40 21.63 -14.70
CA GLY A 65 0.10 20.36 -14.19
C GLY A 65 1.62 20.40 -14.11
N ARG A 66 2.19 19.93 -13.02
CA ARG A 66 3.64 19.80 -12.88
C ARG A 66 4.17 18.73 -13.83
N THR A 67 5.34 18.96 -14.40
CA THR A 67 6.09 17.98 -15.20
C THR A 67 7.48 17.80 -14.60
N GLY A 68 8.29 16.90 -15.18
CA GLY A 68 9.68 16.69 -14.72
C GLY A 68 10.57 17.93 -14.83
N GLU A 69 10.26 18.86 -15.73
CA GLU A 69 11.11 20.03 -16.06
C GLU A 69 10.41 21.38 -15.83
N GLY A 70 9.15 21.38 -15.38
CA GLY A 70 8.39 22.61 -15.18
C GLY A 70 6.88 22.36 -15.06
N PHE A 71 6.10 23.05 -15.89
CA PHE A 71 4.64 22.94 -15.91
C PHE A 71 4.11 22.79 -17.33
N ARG A 72 2.92 22.19 -17.45
CA ARG A 72 2.11 22.15 -18.66
C ARG A 72 0.78 22.85 -18.40
N VAL A 73 0.35 23.73 -19.29
CA VAL A 73 -1.01 24.30 -19.23
C VAL A 73 -1.99 23.19 -19.60
N LEU A 74 -2.83 22.79 -18.64
CA LEU A 74 -3.83 21.74 -18.82
C LEU A 74 -5.15 22.32 -19.34
N GLU A 75 -5.51 23.52 -18.88
CA GLU A 75 -6.71 24.24 -19.30
C GLU A 75 -6.56 25.74 -18.99
N VAL A 76 -7.18 26.56 -19.84
CA VAL A 76 -7.41 27.99 -19.59
C VAL A 76 -8.91 28.19 -19.63
N ARG A 77 -9.49 28.84 -18.62
CA ARG A 77 -10.93 29.08 -18.53
C ARG A 77 -11.23 30.49 -18.05
N THR A 78 -12.49 30.90 -18.19
CA THR A 78 -12.93 32.19 -17.67
C THR A 78 -13.11 32.11 -16.14
N PRO A 79 -12.96 33.21 -15.39
CA PRO A 79 -13.09 33.21 -13.93
C PRO A 79 -14.50 32.83 -13.44
N GLU A 80 -15.52 33.01 -14.28
CA GLU A 80 -16.91 32.68 -13.97
C GLU A 80 -17.17 31.16 -13.99
N GLU A 81 -16.31 30.38 -14.66
CA GLU A 81 -16.45 28.93 -14.74
C GLU A 81 -16.03 28.27 -13.41
N LYS A 82 -17.02 28.04 -12.54
CA LYS A 82 -16.86 27.38 -11.24
C LYS A 82 -16.85 25.85 -11.35
N ALA A 83 -16.02 25.31 -12.24
CA ALA A 83 -15.82 23.86 -12.34
C ALA A 83 -14.72 23.39 -11.37
N PRO A 84 -14.90 22.22 -10.72
CA PRO A 84 -13.92 21.71 -9.77
C PRO A 84 -12.60 21.40 -10.48
N VAL A 85 -11.49 21.45 -9.73
CA VAL A 85 -10.17 21.01 -10.20
C VAL A 85 -9.81 19.76 -9.42
N LEU A 86 -9.99 18.60 -10.04
CA LEU A 86 -9.89 17.31 -9.37
C LEU A 86 -8.58 16.60 -9.70
N GLY A 87 -8.09 15.84 -8.73
CA GLY A 87 -7.02 14.87 -8.89
C GLY A 87 -7.43 13.50 -8.40
N LEU A 88 -6.71 12.47 -8.80
CA LEU A 88 -7.00 11.09 -8.43
C LEU A 88 -5.75 10.36 -7.99
N GLY A 89 -5.74 9.86 -6.76
CA GLY A 89 -4.78 8.86 -6.29
C GLY A 89 -5.27 7.46 -6.65
N ILE A 90 -4.43 6.63 -7.24
CA ILE A 90 -4.73 5.23 -7.58
C ILE A 90 -3.67 4.34 -6.97
N ASP A 91 -4.07 3.39 -6.14
CA ASP A 91 -3.24 2.30 -5.65
C ASP A 91 -3.74 0.98 -6.24
N LEU A 92 -2.97 0.41 -7.17
CA LEU A 92 -3.26 -0.84 -7.86
C LEU A 92 -2.50 -2.00 -7.20
N GLY A 93 -3.10 -2.60 -6.18
CA GLY A 93 -2.62 -3.82 -5.54
C GLY A 93 -3.02 -5.09 -6.31
N SER A 94 -2.38 -6.22 -5.99
CA SER A 94 -2.65 -7.53 -6.63
C SER A 94 -4.06 -8.07 -6.35
N THR A 95 -4.62 -7.76 -5.18
CA THR A 95 -5.93 -8.26 -4.72
C THR A 95 -7.01 -7.19 -4.68
N GLY A 96 -6.64 -5.92 -4.57
CA GLY A 96 -7.55 -4.80 -4.47
C GLY A 96 -6.99 -3.52 -5.08
N VAL A 97 -7.88 -2.60 -5.41
CA VAL A 97 -7.56 -1.28 -5.96
C VAL A 97 -8.22 -0.22 -5.09
N ALA A 98 -7.49 0.84 -4.75
CA ALA A 98 -8.02 1.97 -4.00
C ALA A 98 -7.90 3.27 -4.80
N LEU A 99 -8.98 4.04 -4.83
CA LEU A 99 -9.11 5.34 -5.48
C LEU A 99 -9.30 6.44 -4.43
N TYR A 100 -8.60 7.56 -4.61
CA TYR A 100 -8.64 8.72 -3.73
C TYR A 100 -8.94 9.97 -4.57
N LEU A 101 -10.16 10.49 -4.48
CA LEU A 101 -10.54 11.72 -5.17
C LEU A 101 -10.07 12.93 -4.36
N VAL A 102 -9.24 13.77 -4.99
CA VAL A 102 -8.63 14.96 -4.39
C VAL A 102 -9.22 16.21 -5.02
N ASP A 103 -9.58 17.17 -4.19
CA ASP A 103 -9.93 18.54 -4.60
C ASP A 103 -8.69 19.43 -4.45
N PHE A 104 -8.20 19.98 -5.57
CA PHE A 104 -7.02 20.86 -5.57
C PHE A 104 -7.31 22.28 -5.05
N GLU A 105 -8.55 22.77 -5.17
CA GLU A 105 -8.93 24.08 -4.64
C GLU A 105 -8.96 24.03 -3.10
N ASN A 106 -9.61 23.01 -2.54
CA ASN A 106 -9.72 22.84 -1.09
C ASN A 106 -8.58 22.02 -0.45
N ARG A 107 -7.68 21.47 -1.28
CA ARG A 107 -6.49 20.68 -0.87
C ARG A 107 -6.81 19.52 0.07
N ARG A 108 -7.87 18.78 -0.22
CA ARG A 108 -8.33 17.66 0.62
C ARG A 108 -8.86 16.50 -0.22
N VAL A 109 -8.83 15.32 0.36
CA VAL A 109 -9.54 14.16 -0.18
C VAL A 109 -11.04 14.37 0.03
N ILE A 110 -11.83 14.25 -1.04
CA ILE A 110 -13.29 14.42 -1.03
C ILE A 110 -14.04 13.11 -1.32
N GLY A 111 -13.34 12.05 -1.70
CA GLY A 111 -13.94 10.73 -1.90
C GLY A 111 -12.87 9.63 -1.86
N LYS A 112 -13.27 8.45 -1.39
CA LYS A 112 -12.44 7.23 -1.44
C LYS A 112 -13.30 6.07 -1.95
N ARG A 113 -12.72 5.18 -2.74
CA ARG A 113 -13.41 3.98 -3.23
C ARG A 113 -12.44 2.81 -3.34
N GLY A 114 -12.81 1.65 -2.84
CA GLY A 114 -12.05 0.41 -2.96
C GLY A 114 -12.83 -0.64 -3.72
N PHE A 115 -12.16 -1.43 -4.56
CA PHE A 115 -12.76 -2.55 -5.28
C PHE A 115 -11.75 -3.68 -5.49
N ARG A 116 -12.21 -4.90 -5.80
CA ARG A 116 -11.31 -6.04 -6.05
C ARG A 116 -10.56 -5.84 -7.35
N ASN A 117 -9.30 -6.30 -7.40
CA ASN A 117 -8.52 -6.24 -8.63
C ASN A 117 -9.21 -7.09 -9.73
N PRO A 118 -9.56 -6.49 -10.88
CA PRO A 118 -10.27 -7.18 -11.96
C PRO A 118 -9.44 -8.28 -12.64
N GLN A 119 -8.13 -8.35 -12.36
CA GLN A 119 -7.22 -9.35 -12.90
C GLN A 119 -7.27 -10.70 -12.14
N ILE A 120 -7.94 -10.76 -10.99
CA ILE A 120 -8.03 -12.00 -10.17
C ILE A 120 -8.51 -13.23 -10.96
N PRO A 121 -9.51 -13.15 -11.87
CA PRO A 121 -9.93 -14.29 -12.68
C PRO A 121 -8.84 -14.89 -13.57
N PHE A 122 -7.76 -14.15 -13.86
CA PHE A 122 -6.63 -14.61 -14.67
C PHE A 122 -5.50 -15.23 -13.84
N GLY A 123 -5.62 -15.22 -12.51
CA GLY A 123 -4.65 -15.79 -11.58
C GLY A 123 -4.78 -15.18 -10.20
N GLU A 124 -4.79 -16.03 -9.16
CA GLU A 124 -4.85 -15.54 -7.78
C GLU A 124 -3.54 -14.85 -7.36
N ASP A 125 -2.40 -15.36 -7.84
CA ASP A 125 -1.06 -14.82 -7.59
C ASP A 125 -0.45 -14.08 -8.80
N ILE A 126 0.60 -13.30 -8.54
CA ILE A 126 1.29 -12.47 -9.54
C ILE A 126 2.02 -13.30 -10.60
N LEU A 127 2.63 -14.44 -10.23
CA LEU A 127 3.38 -15.28 -11.18
C LEU A 127 2.46 -15.93 -12.19
N THR A 128 1.29 -16.41 -11.77
CA THR A 128 0.27 -16.93 -12.68
C THR A 128 -0.17 -15.88 -13.70
N ARG A 129 -0.39 -14.64 -13.27
CA ARG A 129 -0.71 -13.52 -14.18
C ARG A 129 0.45 -13.16 -15.10
N LEU A 130 1.70 -13.22 -14.62
CA LEU A 130 2.90 -12.99 -15.44
C LEU A 130 3.06 -14.06 -16.52
N HIS A 131 2.70 -15.30 -16.23
CA HIS A 131 2.66 -16.38 -17.22
C HIS A 131 1.54 -16.15 -18.24
N HIS A 132 0.35 -15.71 -17.83
CA HIS A 132 -0.72 -15.31 -18.75
C HIS A 132 -0.27 -14.18 -19.68
N ALA A 133 0.34 -13.14 -19.11
CA ALA A 133 0.89 -11.97 -19.80
C ALA A 133 2.13 -12.26 -20.65
N SER A 134 2.66 -13.48 -20.62
CA SER A 134 3.82 -13.85 -21.46
C SER A 134 3.46 -13.87 -22.96
N ARG A 135 2.17 -13.98 -23.27
CA ARG A 135 1.59 -13.81 -24.61
C ARG A 135 1.10 -12.37 -24.77
N GLN A 136 1.25 -11.79 -25.97
CA GLN A 136 0.83 -10.40 -26.21
C GLN A 136 -0.66 -10.20 -25.95
N GLU A 137 -1.50 -11.16 -26.34
CA GLU A 137 -2.94 -11.15 -26.11
C GLU A 137 -3.27 -11.15 -24.61
N GLY A 138 -2.54 -11.96 -23.82
CA GLY A 138 -2.77 -12.04 -22.38
C GLY A 138 -2.41 -10.76 -21.63
N LEU A 139 -1.36 -10.04 -22.09
CA LEU A 139 -1.02 -8.72 -21.54
C LEU A 139 -2.10 -7.68 -21.90
N ALA A 140 -2.60 -7.72 -23.14
CA ALA A 140 -3.67 -6.82 -23.57
C ALA A 140 -4.95 -7.05 -22.76
N GLU A 141 -5.37 -8.31 -22.54
CA GLU A 141 -6.53 -8.66 -21.72
C GLU A 141 -6.42 -8.12 -20.28
N LEU A 142 -5.27 -8.33 -19.63
CA LEU A 142 -5.04 -7.82 -18.26
C LEU A 142 -5.08 -6.29 -18.20
N ARG A 143 -4.55 -5.61 -19.23
CA ARG A 143 -4.60 -4.16 -19.33
C ARG A 143 -6.02 -3.66 -19.54
N GLU A 144 -6.74 -4.24 -20.50
CA GLU A 144 -8.11 -3.85 -20.84
C GLU A 144 -9.05 -4.00 -19.66
N VAL A 145 -9.06 -5.16 -19.00
CA VAL A 145 -9.94 -5.37 -17.83
C VAL A 145 -9.62 -4.41 -16.67
N THR A 146 -8.36 -3.98 -16.55
CA THR A 146 -7.92 -3.00 -15.56
C THR A 146 -8.43 -1.60 -15.91
N LEU A 147 -8.27 -1.17 -17.17
CA LEU A 147 -8.72 0.15 -17.63
C LEU A 147 -10.24 0.27 -17.62
N GLU A 148 -10.98 -0.77 -18.02
CA GLU A 148 -12.44 -0.80 -17.98
C GLU A 148 -12.97 -0.70 -16.55
N ALA A 149 -12.35 -1.43 -15.61
CA ALA A 149 -12.70 -1.32 -14.20
C ALA A 149 -12.38 0.09 -13.67
N LEU A 150 -11.19 0.63 -13.95
CA LEU A 150 -10.83 1.98 -13.52
C LEU A 150 -11.80 3.03 -14.08
N ASP A 151 -12.12 3.02 -15.36
CA ASP A 151 -13.08 3.97 -15.96
C ASP A 151 -14.45 3.91 -15.26
N ARG A 152 -15.00 2.70 -15.06
CA ARG A 152 -16.26 2.50 -14.36
C ARG A 152 -16.23 3.03 -12.93
N GLU A 153 -15.21 2.65 -12.16
CA GLU A 153 -15.11 3.02 -10.74
C GLU A 153 -14.78 4.51 -10.56
N ILE A 154 -14.00 5.11 -11.47
CA ILE A 154 -13.75 6.57 -11.53
C ILE A 154 -15.04 7.32 -11.80
N ARG A 155 -15.81 6.94 -12.83
CA ARG A 155 -17.10 7.56 -13.14
C ARG A 155 -18.06 7.51 -11.96
N ALA A 156 -18.10 6.36 -11.28
CA ALA A 156 -18.99 6.17 -10.16
C ALA A 156 -18.49 6.84 -8.87
N LEU A 157 -17.20 7.20 -8.75
CA LEU A 157 -16.66 8.00 -7.65
C LEU A 157 -16.81 9.50 -7.88
N VAL A 158 -16.60 9.97 -9.11
CA VAL A 158 -16.49 11.39 -9.46
C VAL A 158 -17.81 11.99 -9.98
N GLY A 159 -18.71 11.15 -10.51
CA GLY A 159 -19.85 11.58 -11.31
C GLY A 159 -19.42 11.75 -12.77
N ALA A 160 -20.23 11.23 -13.70
CA ALA A 160 -19.89 11.17 -15.12
C ALA A 160 -19.62 12.56 -15.74
N GLU A 161 -20.31 13.59 -15.23
CA GLU A 161 -20.20 14.99 -15.63
C GLU A 161 -18.89 15.65 -15.19
N ASN A 162 -18.23 15.12 -14.17
CA ASN A 162 -17.00 15.69 -13.60
C ASN A 162 -15.73 14.94 -14.02
N VAL A 163 -15.85 13.86 -14.80
CA VAL A 163 -14.71 13.07 -15.26
C VAL A 163 -13.70 13.91 -16.05
N SER A 164 -14.19 14.81 -16.90
CA SER A 164 -13.34 15.75 -17.66
C SER A 164 -12.62 16.78 -16.78
N ARG A 165 -12.91 16.81 -15.48
CA ARG A 165 -12.31 17.70 -14.48
C ARG A 165 -11.21 17.03 -13.65
N ILE A 166 -10.81 15.81 -14.01
CA ILE A 166 -9.64 15.14 -13.45
C ILE A 166 -8.41 15.60 -14.22
N TYR A 167 -7.62 16.47 -13.62
CA TYR A 167 -6.46 17.10 -14.26
C TYR A 167 -5.15 16.35 -14.00
N TYR A 168 -5.06 15.63 -12.90
CA TYR A 168 -3.83 14.96 -12.50
C TYR A 168 -4.11 13.66 -11.75
N VAL A 169 -3.46 12.59 -12.16
CA VAL A 169 -3.52 11.28 -11.52
C VAL A 169 -2.15 10.95 -10.93
N ALA A 170 -2.11 10.47 -9.69
CA ALA A 170 -0.94 9.85 -9.11
C ALA A 170 -1.24 8.36 -8.93
N PHE A 171 -0.44 7.51 -9.58
CA PHE A 171 -0.66 6.07 -9.62
C PHE A 171 0.51 5.36 -8.95
N CYS A 172 0.21 4.40 -8.09
CA CYS A 172 1.18 3.47 -7.53
C CYS A 172 0.66 2.03 -7.63
N GLY A 173 1.60 1.09 -7.56
CA GLY A 173 1.36 -0.34 -7.56
C GLY A 173 2.71 -1.05 -7.65
N ASN A 174 2.74 -2.34 -7.36
CA ASN A 174 3.97 -3.09 -7.53
C ASN A 174 4.43 -3.05 -9.00
N THR A 175 5.69 -3.38 -9.25
CA THR A 175 6.31 -3.27 -10.59
C THR A 175 5.52 -4.02 -11.65
N THR A 176 5.03 -5.23 -11.32
CA THR A 176 4.23 -6.04 -12.24
C THR A 176 2.87 -5.40 -12.54
N MET A 177 2.14 -4.94 -11.53
CA MET A 177 0.84 -4.26 -11.72
C MET A 177 1.00 -3.01 -12.58
N THR A 178 2.09 -2.26 -12.37
CA THR A 178 2.43 -1.09 -13.18
C THR A 178 2.69 -1.47 -14.65
N HIS A 179 3.42 -2.55 -14.90
CA HIS A 179 3.67 -3.02 -16.27
C HIS A 179 2.40 -3.50 -16.96
N PHE A 180 1.52 -4.22 -16.27
CA PHE A 180 0.22 -4.61 -16.82
C PHE A 180 -0.63 -3.39 -17.18
N PHE A 181 -0.75 -2.43 -16.26
CA PHE A 181 -1.50 -1.20 -16.47
C PHE A 181 -1.00 -0.39 -17.68
N LEU A 182 0.31 -0.26 -17.82
CA LEU A 182 0.95 0.49 -18.92
C LEU A 182 1.10 -0.31 -20.22
N GLY A 183 0.83 -1.63 -20.21
CA GLY A 183 1.06 -2.49 -21.37
C GLY A 183 2.55 -2.70 -21.70
N LEU A 184 3.42 -2.64 -20.69
CA LEU A 184 4.86 -2.87 -20.84
C LEU A 184 5.20 -4.37 -20.86
N PRO A 185 6.24 -4.79 -21.59
CA PRO A 185 6.68 -6.19 -21.60
C PRO A 185 7.07 -6.70 -20.19
N THR A 186 6.53 -7.85 -19.79
CA THR A 186 6.70 -8.41 -18.43
C THR A 186 7.60 -9.64 -18.35
N ARG A 187 8.03 -10.18 -19.50
CA ARG A 187 8.82 -11.42 -19.61
C ARG A 187 10.08 -11.43 -18.75
N TRP A 188 10.71 -10.28 -18.56
CA TRP A 188 11.98 -10.13 -17.85
C TRP A 188 11.83 -9.82 -16.36
N LEU A 189 10.60 -9.64 -15.85
CA LEU A 189 10.34 -9.40 -14.43
C LEU A 189 10.57 -10.64 -13.56
N TYR A 190 10.35 -11.83 -14.11
CA TYR A 190 10.45 -13.11 -13.40
C TYR A 190 11.49 -14.06 -14.00
N ARG A 191 12.35 -13.53 -14.89
CA ARG A 191 13.49 -14.25 -15.45
C ARG A 191 14.75 -13.53 -15.06
N GLU A 192 15.71 -14.27 -14.53
CA GLU A 192 17.02 -13.75 -14.18
C GLU A 192 17.62 -12.95 -15.36
N PRO A 193 18.13 -11.73 -15.14
CA PRO A 193 18.39 -11.09 -13.85
C PRO A 193 17.27 -10.17 -13.31
N TYR A 194 16.00 -10.46 -13.62
CA TYR A 194 14.81 -9.80 -13.05
C TYR A 194 14.73 -8.30 -13.33
N ILE A 195 14.82 -7.92 -14.61
CA ILE A 195 14.94 -6.53 -15.03
C ILE A 195 13.61 -5.98 -15.56
N PRO A 196 13.05 -4.92 -14.96
CA PRO A 196 11.86 -4.26 -15.46
C PRO A 196 12.13 -3.50 -16.77
N ALA A 197 11.08 -3.29 -17.57
CA ALA A 197 11.17 -2.53 -18.81
C ALA A 197 11.47 -1.04 -18.55
N ALA A 198 10.90 -0.49 -17.49
CA ALA A 198 11.15 0.87 -17.02
C ALA A 198 10.97 0.95 -15.51
N ASN A 199 11.82 1.76 -14.86
CA ASN A 199 11.68 2.11 -13.45
C ASN A 199 11.11 3.52 -13.25
N TRP A 200 11.50 4.47 -14.10
CA TRP A 200 11.05 5.85 -14.04
C TRP A 200 10.44 6.25 -15.38
N LEU A 201 9.28 6.90 -15.32
CA LEU A 201 8.62 7.52 -16.46
C LEU A 201 8.35 8.98 -16.11
N ASP A 202 8.61 9.87 -17.05
CA ASP A 202 8.10 11.24 -16.93
C ASP A 202 6.57 11.22 -16.97
N PRO A 203 5.90 12.25 -16.41
CA PRO A 203 4.44 12.30 -16.43
C PRO A 203 3.86 12.13 -17.84
N LEU A 204 2.95 11.17 -17.97
CA LEU A 204 2.30 10.84 -19.24
C LEU A 204 0.96 11.59 -19.35
N ARG A 205 0.41 11.69 -20.57
CA ARG A 205 -0.99 12.14 -20.73
C ARG A 205 -1.95 11.02 -20.36
N LEU A 206 -3.08 11.35 -19.74
CA LEU A 206 -4.14 10.37 -19.43
C LEU A 206 -4.63 9.64 -20.69
N SER A 207 -4.76 10.37 -21.79
CA SER A 207 -5.17 9.84 -23.09
C SER A 207 -4.18 8.85 -23.70
N GLU A 208 -2.88 8.96 -23.38
CA GLU A 208 -1.85 8.03 -23.84
C GLU A 208 -1.95 6.69 -23.10
N VAL A 209 -2.27 6.73 -21.81
CA VAL A 209 -2.45 5.54 -20.98
C VAL A 209 -3.82 4.88 -21.22
N GLY A 210 -4.83 5.66 -21.64
CA GLY A 210 -6.21 5.21 -21.84
C GLY A 210 -7.10 5.43 -20.61
N LEU A 211 -6.72 6.36 -19.72
CA LEU A 211 -7.56 6.78 -18.60
C LEU A 211 -8.45 7.99 -18.97
N PRO A 212 -9.67 8.06 -18.41
CA PRO A 212 -10.53 9.21 -18.61
C PRO A 212 -10.04 10.41 -17.78
N GLY A 213 -10.27 11.63 -18.27
CA GLY A 213 -9.86 12.84 -17.57
C GLY A 213 -9.97 14.11 -18.42
N ALA A 214 -9.35 15.18 -17.94
CA ALA A 214 -9.15 16.40 -18.70
C ALA A 214 -8.34 16.12 -19.97
N ARG A 215 -8.57 16.91 -21.02
CA ARG A 215 -7.98 16.69 -22.36
C ARG A 215 -6.45 16.66 -22.36
N GLU A 216 -5.84 17.54 -21.58
CA GLU A 216 -4.39 17.61 -21.36
C GLU A 216 -3.97 17.03 -20.00
N GLY A 217 -4.87 16.34 -19.31
CA GLY A 217 -4.63 15.78 -17.98
C GLY A 217 -3.44 14.83 -17.96
N LEU A 218 -2.75 14.81 -16.83
CA LEU A 218 -1.50 14.08 -16.65
C LEU A 218 -1.63 12.93 -15.66
N ILE A 219 -0.76 11.94 -15.78
CA ILE A 219 -0.55 10.88 -14.80
C ILE A 219 0.92 10.79 -14.44
N PHE A 220 1.21 10.82 -13.14
CA PHE A 220 2.49 10.39 -12.61
C PHE A 220 2.37 8.96 -12.09
N VAL A 221 3.21 8.08 -12.61
CA VAL A 221 3.35 6.70 -12.16
C VAL A 221 4.54 6.67 -11.21
N PHE A 222 4.30 6.29 -9.95
CA PHE A 222 5.38 6.13 -8.98
C PHE A 222 6.39 5.11 -9.50
N PRO A 223 7.68 5.42 -9.38
CA PRO A 223 8.72 4.60 -9.97
C PRO A 223 8.99 3.33 -9.15
N SER A 224 9.49 2.30 -9.81
CA SER A 224 9.99 1.09 -9.14
C SER A 224 11.49 1.17 -8.83
N GLY A 225 11.91 0.53 -7.74
CA GLY A 225 13.32 0.28 -7.39
C GLY A 225 13.87 -1.02 -8.00
N GLY A 226 13.02 -1.85 -8.61
CA GLY A 226 13.37 -3.13 -9.24
C GLY A 226 12.12 -3.98 -9.49
N SER A 227 12.28 -5.27 -9.82
CA SER A 227 11.12 -6.14 -10.08
C SER A 227 10.27 -6.44 -8.83
N TYR A 228 10.89 -6.45 -7.65
CA TYR A 228 10.23 -6.75 -6.37
C TYR A 228 9.90 -5.49 -5.54
N PHE A 229 10.34 -4.31 -5.98
CA PHE A 229 10.12 -3.04 -5.28
C PHE A 229 9.42 -2.08 -6.22
N GLY A 230 8.10 -2.03 -6.12
CA GLY A 230 7.30 -1.19 -6.99
C GLY A 230 7.08 0.22 -6.48
N GLY A 231 6.28 0.95 -7.23
CA GLY A 231 5.90 2.32 -6.90
C GLY A 231 4.98 2.40 -5.69
N ASP A 232 4.30 1.32 -5.31
CA ASP A 232 3.55 1.19 -4.06
C ASP A 232 4.45 1.40 -2.84
N LEU A 233 5.60 0.72 -2.77
CA LEU A 233 6.55 0.92 -1.67
C LEU A 233 7.11 2.35 -1.65
N ILE A 234 7.51 2.88 -2.81
CA ILE A 234 8.07 4.24 -2.90
C ILE A 234 7.02 5.29 -2.48
N SER A 235 5.76 5.09 -2.90
CA SER A 235 4.63 5.91 -2.46
C SER A 235 4.41 5.79 -0.95
N GLY A 236 4.46 4.57 -0.41
CA GLY A 236 4.38 4.28 1.02
C GLY A 236 5.47 4.98 1.82
N LEU A 237 6.73 4.94 1.37
CA LEU A 237 7.85 5.65 1.98
C LEU A 237 7.68 7.16 1.93
N LEU A 238 7.19 7.70 0.79
CA LEU A 238 6.88 9.12 0.67
C LEU A 238 5.84 9.55 1.72
N PHE A 239 4.82 8.73 1.95
CA PHE A 239 3.82 8.96 2.99
C PHE A 239 4.40 8.82 4.41
N ALA A 240 5.05 7.70 4.71
CA ALA A 240 5.62 7.36 6.01
C ALA A 240 6.64 8.41 6.46
N GLY A 241 7.45 8.91 5.52
CA GLY A 241 8.48 9.91 5.79
C GLY A 241 9.69 9.38 6.52
N LEU A 242 9.98 8.07 6.42
CA LEU A 242 11.19 7.46 6.95
C LEU A 242 12.45 8.16 6.42
N HIS A 243 12.48 8.48 5.13
CA HIS A 243 13.56 9.21 4.45
C HIS A 243 13.78 10.66 4.92
N ARG A 244 12.98 11.14 5.87
CA ARG A 244 13.12 12.47 6.49
C ARG A 244 13.52 12.41 7.96
N GLN A 245 13.53 11.22 8.56
CA GLN A 245 13.85 11.06 9.98
C GLN A 245 15.36 11.19 10.22
N GLU A 246 15.72 11.73 11.38
CA GLU A 246 17.12 11.77 11.82
C GLU A 246 17.53 10.40 12.38
N GLY A 247 16.73 9.90 13.32
CA GLY A 247 16.88 8.60 13.95
C GLY A 247 16.54 7.43 13.04
N LEU A 248 16.98 6.24 13.46
CA LEU A 248 16.75 5.00 12.74
C LEU A 248 15.29 4.55 12.89
N GLY A 249 14.64 4.31 11.76
CA GLY A 249 13.28 3.80 11.72
C GLY A 249 13.18 2.54 10.85
N LEU A 250 12.16 1.76 11.12
CA LEU A 250 11.82 0.58 10.34
C LEU A 250 10.40 0.74 9.81
N PHE A 251 10.23 0.67 8.50
CA PHE A 251 8.95 0.63 7.82
C PHE A 251 8.69 -0.78 7.32
N VAL A 252 7.49 -1.28 7.55
CA VAL A 252 7.03 -2.59 7.10
C VAL A 252 5.71 -2.41 6.38
N ASP A 253 5.65 -2.77 5.10
CA ASP A 253 4.37 -3.00 4.42
C ASP A 253 4.04 -4.49 4.49
N VAL A 254 2.89 -4.83 5.07
CA VAL A 254 2.43 -6.22 5.17
C VAL A 254 1.24 -6.42 4.26
N GLY A 255 1.52 -7.01 3.10
CA GLY A 255 0.55 -7.61 2.19
C GLY A 255 0.89 -9.07 1.92
N THR A 256 0.68 -9.51 0.67
CA THR A 256 1.01 -10.88 0.23
C THR A 256 2.49 -11.18 0.39
N ASN A 257 3.31 -10.17 0.17
CA ASN A 257 4.70 -10.15 0.58
C ASN A 257 4.87 -9.15 1.73
N ALA A 258 5.95 -9.30 2.51
CA ALA A 258 6.40 -8.26 3.41
C ALA A 258 7.54 -7.50 2.73
N GLU A 259 7.33 -6.21 2.50
CA GLU A 259 8.39 -5.27 2.14
C GLU A 259 8.85 -4.52 3.39
N ILE A 260 10.13 -4.62 3.71
CA ILE A 260 10.74 -4.02 4.89
C ILE A 260 11.78 -3.01 4.46
N VAL A 261 11.77 -1.83 5.07
CA VAL A 261 12.75 -0.76 4.83
C VAL A 261 13.28 -0.26 6.18
N LEU A 262 14.57 -0.41 6.40
CA LEU A 262 15.30 0.10 7.55
C LEU A 262 16.16 1.29 7.13
N GLY A 263 16.08 2.40 7.86
CA GLY A 263 16.95 3.54 7.57
C GLY A 263 16.46 4.84 8.15
N ASN A 264 16.89 5.93 7.54
CA ASN A 264 16.60 7.30 7.93
C ASN A 264 16.79 8.24 6.73
N ARG A 265 17.05 9.52 6.97
CA ARG A 265 17.35 10.49 5.91
C ARG A 265 18.67 10.25 5.18
N GLU A 266 19.61 9.51 5.74
CA GLU A 266 20.94 9.33 5.13
C GLU A 266 20.95 8.13 4.17
N PHE A 267 20.29 7.03 4.55
CA PHE A 267 20.23 5.81 3.76
C PHE A 267 18.90 5.08 3.95
N LEU A 268 18.54 4.23 3.00
CA LEU A 268 17.42 3.29 3.12
C LEU A 268 17.89 1.90 2.66
N LEU A 269 17.85 0.92 3.54
CA LEU A 269 18.08 -0.48 3.22
C LEU A 269 16.74 -1.18 3.14
N ALA A 270 16.44 -1.83 2.03
CA ALA A 270 15.20 -2.55 1.82
C ALA A 270 15.44 -4.05 1.64
N CYS A 271 14.50 -4.86 2.09
CA CYS A 271 14.38 -6.25 1.69
C CYS A 271 12.92 -6.61 1.49
N ALA A 272 12.66 -7.66 0.72
CA ALA A 272 11.34 -8.23 0.57
C ALA A 272 11.43 -9.74 0.82
N GLY A 273 10.35 -10.32 1.33
CA GLY A 273 10.26 -11.75 1.47
C GLY A 273 8.83 -12.20 1.74
N ALA A 274 8.64 -13.51 1.68
CA ALA A 274 7.36 -14.10 2.02
C ALA A 274 7.10 -13.91 3.52
N ALA A 275 6.12 -13.07 3.87
CA ALA A 275 5.57 -13.03 5.24
C ALA A 275 4.88 -14.36 5.62
N GLY A 276 4.64 -15.22 4.62
CA GLY A 276 3.92 -16.47 4.71
C GLY A 276 2.44 -16.25 4.38
N PRO A 277 1.84 -17.02 3.45
CA PRO A 277 0.45 -16.83 3.04
C PRO A 277 -0.56 -17.19 4.15
N ALA A 278 -0.11 -17.71 5.30
CA ALA A 278 -0.96 -18.06 6.45
C ALA A 278 -1.67 -16.86 7.11
N LEU A 279 -1.24 -15.63 6.79
CA LEU A 279 -1.76 -14.39 7.38
C LEU A 279 -2.75 -13.66 6.46
N GLU A 280 -2.77 -14.00 5.17
CA GLU A 280 -3.76 -13.54 4.21
C GLU A 280 -4.77 -14.68 3.96
N GLY A 281 -6.07 -14.37 3.88
CA GLY A 281 -7.12 -15.40 3.80
C GLY A 281 -6.90 -16.41 2.68
N GLY A 282 -7.29 -17.67 2.90
CA GLY A 282 -7.16 -18.77 1.93
C GLY A 282 -6.17 -19.87 2.31
N VAL A 283 -5.35 -19.68 3.35
CA VAL A 283 -4.42 -20.72 3.86
C VAL A 283 -4.93 -21.44 5.11
N LEU A 284 -5.82 -20.79 5.87
CA LEU A 284 -6.52 -21.42 6.99
C LEU A 284 -7.88 -21.92 6.50
N SER A 285 -8.29 -23.10 6.97
CA SER A 285 -9.57 -23.76 6.71
C SER A 285 -10.76 -22.86 7.06
N CYS A 286 -10.64 -22.09 8.14
CA CYS A 286 -11.63 -21.09 8.55
C CYS A 286 -11.15 -19.64 8.31
N GLY A 287 -10.11 -19.44 7.51
CA GLY A 287 -9.51 -18.14 7.24
C GLY A 287 -10.33 -17.29 6.27
N LEU A 288 -10.46 -15.99 6.57
CA LEU A 288 -11.15 -15.02 5.74
C LEU A 288 -10.32 -13.75 5.56
N GLN A 289 -10.51 -13.07 4.43
CA GLN A 289 -10.13 -11.66 4.34
C GLN A 289 -10.97 -10.83 5.31
N ALA A 290 -10.43 -9.71 5.80
CA ALA A 290 -11.12 -8.83 6.73
C ALA A 290 -12.39 -8.23 6.10
N ARG A 291 -13.54 -8.84 6.40
CA ARG A 291 -14.88 -8.46 5.94
C ARG A 291 -15.90 -8.73 7.03
N GLU A 292 -17.11 -8.23 6.85
CA GLU A 292 -18.24 -8.47 7.76
C GLU A 292 -18.38 -9.96 8.12
N GLY A 293 -18.50 -10.22 9.43
CA GLY A 293 -18.57 -11.57 10.01
C GLY A 293 -17.22 -12.28 10.20
N ALA A 294 -16.08 -11.71 9.77
CA ALA A 294 -14.78 -12.27 10.14
C ALA A 294 -14.40 -11.87 11.58
N ILE A 295 -13.96 -12.83 12.38
CA ILE A 295 -13.43 -12.61 13.73
C ILE A 295 -12.10 -11.85 13.63
N GLU A 296 -12.02 -10.66 14.23
CA GLU A 296 -10.83 -9.80 14.21
C GLU A 296 -10.16 -9.59 15.57
N ARG A 297 -10.86 -9.89 16.67
CA ARG A 297 -10.33 -9.88 18.04
C ARG A 297 -10.69 -11.16 18.78
N ILE A 298 -9.76 -11.69 19.57
CA ILE A 298 -9.96 -12.89 20.41
C ILE A 298 -9.29 -12.69 21.77
N ARG A 299 -10.00 -13.06 22.85
CA ARG A 299 -9.48 -13.11 24.23
C ARG A 299 -9.93 -14.42 24.88
N ILE A 300 -9.02 -15.12 25.55
CA ILE A 300 -9.31 -16.34 26.30
C ILE A 300 -9.12 -16.07 27.78
N ARG A 301 -10.20 -16.09 28.57
CA ARG A 301 -10.17 -15.84 30.02
C ARG A 301 -11.08 -16.83 30.72
N ASP A 302 -10.64 -17.40 31.84
CA ASP A 302 -11.44 -18.31 32.70
C ASP A 302 -12.17 -19.43 31.92
N HIS A 303 -11.47 -20.09 31.00
CA HIS A 303 -12.05 -21.10 30.09
C HIS A 303 -13.28 -20.58 29.32
N ARG A 304 -13.23 -19.31 28.87
CA ARG A 304 -14.21 -18.71 27.97
C ARG A 304 -13.49 -17.98 26.84
N ILE A 305 -14.08 -18.08 25.65
CA ILE A 305 -13.59 -17.41 24.45
C ILE A 305 -14.48 -16.19 24.23
N HIS A 306 -13.87 -15.01 24.21
CA HIS A 306 -14.51 -13.77 23.82
C HIS A 306 -13.94 -13.36 22.47
N TYR A 307 -14.81 -13.16 21.48
CA TYR A 307 -14.40 -12.70 20.16
C TYR A 307 -15.26 -11.54 19.68
N GLN A 308 -14.69 -10.72 18.80
CA GLN A 308 -15.38 -9.64 18.10
C GLN A 308 -15.27 -9.85 16.59
N THR A 309 -16.39 -9.69 15.89
CA THR A 309 -16.46 -9.77 14.43
C THR A 309 -16.57 -8.38 13.81
N ILE A 310 -16.04 -8.24 12.60
CA ILE A 310 -16.27 -7.05 11.79
C ILE A 310 -17.77 -6.94 11.51
N GLY A 311 -18.35 -5.78 11.80
CA GLY A 311 -19.80 -5.54 11.65
C GLY A 311 -20.66 -6.07 12.80
N ASN A 312 -20.08 -6.73 13.82
CA ASN A 312 -20.80 -7.29 14.97
C ASN A 312 -21.94 -8.26 14.58
N VAL A 313 -21.74 -9.04 13.52
CA VAL A 313 -22.65 -10.09 13.06
C VAL A 313 -22.12 -11.48 13.46
N PRO A 314 -22.95 -12.55 13.43
CA PRO A 314 -22.48 -13.90 13.71
C PRO A 314 -21.23 -14.28 12.89
N PRO A 315 -20.22 -14.90 13.51
CA PRO A 315 -18.94 -15.16 12.86
C PRO A 315 -19.09 -16.18 11.71
N ILE A 316 -18.31 -15.98 10.64
CA ILE A 316 -18.25 -16.88 9.49
C ILE A 316 -16.82 -17.34 9.15
N GLY A 317 -15.86 -16.98 10.00
CA GLY A 317 -14.43 -17.33 9.89
C GLY A 317 -13.56 -16.35 10.67
N ILE A 318 -12.25 -16.46 10.52
CA ILE A 318 -11.24 -15.67 11.26
C ILE A 318 -10.40 -14.88 10.26
N CYS A 319 -10.22 -13.57 10.48
CA CYS A 319 -9.30 -12.79 9.66
C CYS A 319 -7.88 -12.82 10.24
N GLY A 320 -6.90 -12.40 9.44
CA GLY A 320 -5.50 -12.49 9.83
C GLY A 320 -5.14 -11.85 11.17
N SER A 321 -5.72 -10.70 11.53
CA SER A 321 -5.51 -10.10 12.86
C SER A 321 -6.08 -10.96 13.99
N GLY A 322 -7.27 -11.53 13.77
CA GLY A 322 -7.89 -12.48 14.70
C GLY A 322 -7.05 -13.75 14.88
N THR A 323 -6.41 -14.23 13.81
CA THR A 323 -5.52 -15.38 13.85
C THR A 323 -4.28 -15.14 14.71
N ILE A 324 -3.64 -13.98 14.59
CA ILE A 324 -2.49 -13.61 15.44
C ILE A 324 -2.91 -13.51 16.91
N GLU A 325 -4.07 -12.91 17.19
CA GLU A 325 -4.60 -12.84 18.56
C GLU A 325 -4.97 -14.22 19.12
N LEU A 326 -5.55 -15.10 18.31
CA LEU A 326 -5.84 -16.48 18.71
C LEU A 326 -4.55 -17.20 19.10
N LEU A 327 -3.52 -17.13 18.25
CA LEU A 327 -2.25 -17.79 18.52
C LEU A 327 -1.61 -17.24 19.81
N ALA A 328 -1.65 -15.92 20.01
CA ALA A 328 -1.18 -15.27 21.24
C ALA A 328 -1.94 -15.75 22.48
N GLU A 329 -3.26 -15.82 22.43
CA GLU A 329 -4.08 -16.22 23.58
C GLU A 329 -4.02 -17.72 23.86
N LEU A 330 -3.91 -18.58 22.84
CA LEU A 330 -3.62 -20.00 23.01
C LEU A 330 -2.28 -20.19 23.74
N PHE A 331 -1.25 -19.44 23.33
CA PHE A 331 0.06 -19.50 23.94
C PHE A 331 0.06 -19.00 25.39
N LEU A 332 -0.49 -17.81 25.65
CA LEU A 332 -0.54 -17.24 26.99
C LEU A 332 -1.42 -18.04 27.95
N SER A 333 -2.43 -18.76 27.45
CA SER A 333 -3.27 -19.65 28.27
C SER A 333 -2.65 -21.05 28.46
N GLY A 334 -1.48 -21.30 27.85
CA GLY A 334 -0.80 -22.59 27.88
C GLY A 334 -1.52 -23.70 27.11
N LEU A 335 -2.53 -23.37 26.29
CA LEU A 335 -3.25 -24.32 25.43
C LEU A 335 -2.38 -24.83 24.27
N ILE A 336 -1.30 -24.10 23.97
CA ILE A 336 -0.18 -24.57 23.16
C ILE A 336 1.12 -24.35 23.92
N ASN A 337 2.09 -25.25 23.72
CA ASN A 337 3.45 -25.05 24.18
C ASN A 337 4.25 -24.13 23.22
N PRO A 338 5.51 -23.74 23.54
CA PRO A 338 6.32 -22.89 22.66
C PRO A 338 6.55 -23.45 21.25
N GLN A 339 6.43 -24.77 21.05
CA GLN A 339 6.54 -25.41 19.74
C GLN A 339 5.21 -25.41 18.96
N GLY A 340 4.14 -24.83 19.54
CA GLY A 340 2.80 -24.79 18.97
C GLY A 340 2.02 -26.09 19.14
N ILE A 341 2.46 -27.02 19.99
CA ILE A 341 1.76 -28.30 20.19
C ILE A 341 0.62 -28.10 21.18
N PHE A 342 -0.59 -28.54 20.80
CA PHE A 342 -1.77 -28.46 21.64
C PHE A 342 -1.61 -29.23 22.96
N GLN A 343 -2.07 -28.62 24.05
CA GLN A 343 -2.13 -29.18 25.40
C GLN A 343 -3.60 -29.52 25.71
N VAL A 344 -4.08 -30.60 25.10
CA VAL A 344 -5.51 -30.99 25.05
C VAL A 344 -6.11 -31.14 26.46
N GLU A 345 -5.33 -31.68 27.38
CA GLU A 345 -5.70 -31.93 28.77
C GLU A 345 -6.09 -30.66 29.54
N ARG A 346 -5.66 -29.48 29.09
CA ARG A 346 -5.98 -28.20 29.74
C ARG A 346 -7.39 -27.72 29.43
N TRP A 347 -7.97 -28.09 28.29
CA TRP A 347 -9.36 -27.74 27.96
C TRP A 347 -10.00 -28.73 26.98
N PRO A 348 -10.24 -29.98 27.38
CA PRO A 348 -10.62 -31.06 26.46
C PRO A 348 -11.85 -30.76 25.60
N GLU A 349 -12.84 -30.06 26.16
CA GLU A 349 -14.10 -29.71 25.48
C GLU A 349 -13.93 -28.85 24.22
N ARG A 350 -12.84 -28.09 24.12
CA ARG A 350 -12.54 -27.24 22.95
C ARG A 350 -11.66 -27.92 21.91
N PHE A 351 -11.15 -29.12 22.19
CA PHE A 351 -10.34 -29.88 21.25
C PHE A 351 -11.16 -31.01 20.63
N ARG A 352 -11.10 -31.14 19.30
CA ARG A 352 -11.71 -32.27 18.59
C ARG A 352 -10.93 -32.59 17.32
N GLU A 353 -11.06 -33.82 16.86
CA GLU A 353 -10.50 -34.24 15.59
C GLU A 353 -11.39 -33.77 14.44
N ILE A 354 -10.81 -33.05 13.48
CA ILE A 354 -11.47 -32.56 12.28
C ILE A 354 -10.60 -32.99 11.10
N GLU A 355 -11.19 -33.73 10.16
CA GLU A 355 -10.48 -34.23 8.96
C GLU A 355 -9.18 -35.01 9.26
N GLY A 356 -9.15 -35.73 10.40
CA GLY A 356 -7.98 -36.51 10.82
C GLY A 356 -6.90 -35.72 11.55
N GLU A 357 -7.14 -34.44 11.86
CA GLU A 357 -6.21 -33.58 12.57
C GLU A 357 -6.84 -32.99 13.84
N MET A 358 -6.07 -32.90 14.92
CA MET A 358 -6.51 -32.23 16.14
C MET A 358 -6.72 -30.73 15.88
N ALA A 359 -7.86 -30.20 16.31
CA ALA A 359 -8.24 -28.81 16.14
C ALA A 359 -8.76 -28.19 17.44
N PHE A 360 -8.48 -26.90 17.63
CA PHE A 360 -9.08 -26.07 18.68
C PHE A 360 -10.28 -25.32 18.11
N VAL A 361 -11.45 -25.51 18.70
CA VAL A 361 -12.71 -24.88 18.27
C VAL A 361 -12.85 -23.52 18.95
N VAL A 362 -12.95 -22.48 18.12
CA VAL A 362 -13.08 -21.08 18.53
C VAL A 362 -14.55 -20.70 18.70
N ALA A 363 -15.42 -21.15 17.79
CA ALA A 363 -16.86 -20.95 17.84
C ALA A 363 -17.59 -22.21 17.38
N GLU A 364 -18.63 -22.61 18.10
CA GLU A 364 -19.48 -23.76 17.75
C GLU A 364 -20.44 -23.44 16.60
N ALA A 365 -20.98 -24.47 15.96
CA ALA A 365 -21.85 -24.32 14.78
C ALA A 365 -23.10 -23.47 15.06
N GLU A 366 -23.63 -23.51 16.29
CA GLU A 366 -24.79 -22.76 16.74
C GLU A 366 -24.51 -21.26 16.90
N GLU A 367 -23.23 -20.90 17.05
CA GLU A 367 -22.79 -19.51 17.19
C GLU A 367 -22.54 -18.83 15.82
N THR A 368 -22.29 -19.62 14.76
CA THR A 368 -21.82 -19.09 13.47
C THR A 368 -22.94 -18.75 12.50
N GLY A 369 -22.70 -17.76 11.64
CA GLY A 369 -23.66 -17.33 10.62
C GLY A 369 -23.90 -18.36 9.50
N HIS A 370 -23.02 -19.37 9.37
CA HIS A 370 -23.10 -20.41 8.34
C HIS A 370 -23.37 -21.82 8.90
N GLY A 371 -23.62 -21.96 10.21
CA GLY A 371 -23.98 -23.25 10.82
C GLY A 371 -22.85 -24.30 10.79
N LYS A 372 -21.58 -23.86 10.80
CA LYS A 372 -20.39 -24.75 10.86
C LYS A 372 -19.45 -24.25 11.96
N PRO A 373 -18.68 -25.11 12.63
CA PRO A 373 -17.74 -24.64 13.63
C PRO A 373 -16.61 -23.82 12.97
N ILE A 374 -16.06 -22.87 13.72
CA ILE A 374 -14.82 -22.16 13.37
C ILE A 374 -13.72 -22.69 14.27
N TYR A 375 -12.63 -23.13 13.67
CA TYR A 375 -11.54 -23.82 14.37
C TYR A 375 -10.17 -23.48 13.76
N ILE A 376 -9.11 -23.91 14.45
CA ILE A 376 -7.74 -23.92 13.94
C ILE A 376 -7.11 -25.30 14.17
N THR A 377 -6.47 -25.85 13.15
CA THR A 377 -5.82 -27.17 13.24
C THR A 377 -4.38 -27.09 13.73
N GLN A 378 -3.82 -28.23 14.15
CA GLN A 378 -2.43 -28.32 14.61
C GLN A 378 -1.41 -27.92 13.53
N GLY A 379 -1.66 -28.31 12.27
CA GLY A 379 -0.85 -28.00 11.11
C GLY A 379 -0.93 -26.52 10.74
N GLU A 380 -2.10 -25.92 10.89
CA GLU A 380 -2.30 -24.48 10.74
C GLU A 380 -1.54 -23.67 11.79
N VAL A 381 -1.56 -24.09 13.06
CA VAL A 381 -0.72 -23.47 14.11
C VAL A 381 0.76 -23.53 13.74
N LYS A 382 1.24 -24.67 13.22
CA LYS A 382 2.63 -24.79 12.74
C LYS A 382 2.92 -23.89 11.54
N ASN A 383 1.97 -23.72 10.61
CA ASN A 383 2.11 -22.80 9.47
C ASN A 383 2.21 -21.34 9.93
N LEU A 384 1.43 -20.94 10.95
CA LEU A 384 1.50 -19.60 11.52
C LEU A 384 2.83 -19.34 12.21
N ILE A 385 3.34 -20.32 12.97
CA ILE A 385 4.67 -20.23 13.60
C ILE A 385 5.78 -20.09 12.55
N ARG A 386 5.68 -20.77 11.41
CA ARG A 386 6.61 -20.58 10.28
C ARG A 386 6.53 -19.16 9.71
N SER A 387 5.32 -18.67 9.48
CA SER A 387 5.07 -17.35 8.89
C SER A 387 5.59 -16.22 9.78
N LYS A 388 5.22 -16.25 11.07
CA LYS A 388 5.74 -15.28 12.03
C LYS A 388 7.26 -15.39 12.20
N GLY A 389 7.80 -16.60 12.16
CA GLY A 389 9.23 -16.86 12.31
C GLY A 389 10.04 -16.26 11.16
N ALA A 390 9.53 -16.41 9.92
CA ALA A 390 10.09 -15.77 8.75
C ALA A 390 10.07 -14.24 8.89
N MET A 391 8.96 -13.66 9.34
CA MET A 391 8.86 -12.22 9.57
C MET A 391 9.91 -11.69 10.55
N TYR A 392 9.98 -12.29 11.75
CA TYR A 392 10.95 -11.88 12.77
C TYR A 392 12.41 -12.06 12.27
N THR A 393 12.66 -13.12 11.50
CA THR A 393 13.97 -13.38 10.91
C THR A 393 14.35 -12.30 9.90
N MET A 394 13.44 -11.89 9.02
CA MET A 394 13.70 -10.79 8.06
C MET A 394 14.04 -9.48 8.78
N LEU A 395 13.25 -9.14 9.81
CA LEU A 395 13.49 -7.95 10.64
C LEU A 395 14.86 -8.02 11.34
N THR A 396 15.25 -9.20 11.82
CA THR A 396 16.55 -9.41 12.48
C THR A 396 17.70 -9.29 11.49
N VAL A 397 17.59 -9.94 10.33
CA VAL A 397 18.62 -9.94 9.29
C VAL A 397 18.89 -8.53 8.77
N ILE A 398 17.84 -7.74 8.51
CA ILE A 398 18.04 -6.38 7.99
C ILE A 398 18.73 -5.48 9.02
N CYS A 399 18.39 -5.60 10.31
CA CYS A 399 19.08 -4.86 11.38
C CYS A 399 20.53 -5.31 11.53
N GLN A 400 20.79 -6.62 11.60
CA GLN A 400 22.15 -7.15 11.71
C GLN A 400 23.02 -6.85 10.48
N SER A 401 22.42 -6.59 9.32
CA SER A 401 23.17 -6.17 8.12
C SER A 401 23.76 -4.76 8.24
N LEU A 402 23.23 -3.94 9.15
CA LEU A 402 23.77 -2.63 9.51
C LEU A 402 24.51 -2.63 10.86
N GLY A 403 24.59 -3.78 11.53
CA GLY A 403 25.21 -3.91 12.85
C GLY A 403 24.44 -3.19 13.96
N VAL A 404 23.11 -3.06 13.82
CA VAL A 404 22.23 -2.41 14.78
C VAL A 404 21.26 -3.43 15.40
N ASP A 405 20.81 -3.14 16.61
CA ASP A 405 19.81 -3.94 17.32
C ASP A 405 18.43 -3.28 17.25
N PHE A 406 17.37 -4.04 17.55
CA PHE A 406 16.01 -3.49 17.55
C PHE A 406 15.82 -2.32 18.53
N GLN A 407 16.59 -2.28 19.63
CA GLN A 407 16.49 -1.23 20.63
C GLN A 407 16.98 0.14 20.11
N ASP A 408 17.80 0.15 19.06
CA ASP A 408 18.28 1.36 18.38
C ASP A 408 17.19 2.00 17.51
N LEU A 409 16.09 1.28 17.23
CA LEU A 409 14.99 1.79 16.42
C LEU A 409 14.17 2.82 17.19
N GLU A 410 14.12 4.06 16.72
CA GLU A 410 13.27 5.11 17.31
C GLU A 410 11.81 4.98 16.88
N SER A 411 11.55 4.39 15.71
CA SER A 411 10.19 4.17 15.22
C SER A 411 10.03 2.89 14.41
N PHE A 412 8.87 2.26 14.56
CA PHE A 412 8.46 1.07 13.83
C PHE A 412 7.11 1.34 13.16
N MET A 413 7.12 1.55 11.85
CA MET A 413 5.94 1.91 11.07
C MET A 413 5.39 0.67 10.37
N VAL A 414 4.09 0.40 10.53
CA VAL A 414 3.40 -0.73 9.91
C VAL A 414 2.33 -0.23 8.96
N ALA A 415 2.43 -0.63 7.71
CA ALA A 415 1.50 -0.37 6.63
C ALA A 415 0.90 -1.67 6.09
N GLY A 416 -0.02 -1.53 5.13
CA GLY A 416 -0.65 -2.64 4.45
C GLY A 416 -2.02 -2.99 5.03
N SER A 417 -2.82 -3.68 4.21
CA SER A 417 -4.20 -4.02 4.58
C SER A 417 -4.27 -4.90 5.83
N PHE A 418 -3.35 -5.86 5.94
CA PHE A 418 -3.19 -6.69 7.13
C PHE A 418 -2.51 -5.91 8.26
N GLY A 419 -1.38 -5.27 7.97
CA GLY A 419 -0.60 -4.50 8.96
C GLY A 419 -1.40 -3.46 9.73
N SER A 420 -2.37 -2.83 9.06
CA SER A 420 -3.26 -1.83 9.66
C SER A 420 -4.18 -2.33 10.77
N ARG A 421 -4.38 -3.65 10.88
CA ARG A 421 -5.28 -4.29 11.85
C ARG A 421 -4.55 -5.15 12.88
N ILE A 422 -3.24 -5.34 12.73
CA ILE A 422 -2.45 -6.12 13.68
C ILE A 422 -2.44 -5.40 15.02
N ASP A 423 -2.74 -6.12 16.10
CA ASP A 423 -2.43 -5.69 17.46
C ASP A 423 -0.94 -5.89 17.72
N PRO A 424 -0.13 -4.82 17.90
CA PRO A 424 1.29 -4.95 18.18
C PRO A 424 1.55 -5.85 19.38
N GLU A 425 0.65 -5.84 20.38
CA GLU A 425 0.82 -6.64 21.58
C GLU A 425 0.72 -8.15 21.28
N ALA A 426 -0.25 -8.56 20.48
CA ALA A 426 -0.40 -9.95 20.08
C ALA A 426 0.75 -10.38 19.17
N ALA A 427 1.18 -9.52 18.25
CA ALA A 427 2.28 -9.79 17.35
C ALA A 427 3.63 -9.93 18.07
N ILE A 428 3.89 -9.13 19.11
CA ILE A 428 5.05 -9.30 20.00
C ILE A 428 4.91 -10.59 20.81
N THR A 429 3.70 -10.89 21.33
CA THR A 429 3.44 -12.10 22.12
C THR A 429 3.77 -13.39 21.36
N VAL A 430 3.45 -13.45 20.07
CA VAL A 430 3.80 -14.60 19.23
C VAL A 430 5.23 -14.54 18.69
N GLY A 431 5.95 -13.43 18.88
CA GLY A 431 7.29 -13.20 18.35
C GLY A 431 7.32 -13.01 16.84
N MET A 432 6.32 -12.31 16.29
CA MET A 432 6.30 -11.82 14.91
C MET A 432 7.01 -10.46 14.79
N LEU A 433 6.81 -9.59 15.79
CA LEU A 433 7.42 -8.26 15.89
C LEU A 433 8.40 -8.21 17.07
N PRO A 434 9.43 -7.36 17.03
CA PRO A 434 10.36 -7.20 18.15
C PRO A 434 9.68 -6.60 19.37
N ASP A 435 10.12 -6.99 20.56
CA ASP A 435 9.62 -6.45 21.82
C ASP A 435 10.18 -5.03 22.06
N LEU A 436 9.45 -4.03 21.55
CA LEU A 436 9.76 -2.62 21.67
C LEU A 436 8.70 -1.88 22.50
N PRO A 437 9.01 -0.69 23.02
CA PRO A 437 8.01 0.18 23.62
C PRO A 437 6.88 0.47 22.64
N ARG A 438 5.62 0.36 23.10
CA ARG A 438 4.43 0.36 22.24
C ARG A 438 4.25 1.70 21.53
N GLU A 439 4.73 2.78 22.15
CA GLU A 439 4.75 4.13 21.60
C GLU A 439 5.65 4.28 20.36
N ARG A 440 6.60 3.37 20.12
CA ARG A 440 7.42 3.38 18.90
C ARG A 440 6.67 2.82 17.69
N PHE A 441 5.60 2.06 17.90
CA PHE A 441 4.80 1.49 16.81
C PHE A 441 3.82 2.51 16.25
N ARG A 442 3.80 2.65 14.92
CA ARG A 442 2.91 3.56 14.20
C ARG A 442 2.20 2.82 13.07
N VAL A 443 0.89 2.73 13.16
CA VAL A 443 0.06 2.14 12.11
C VAL A 443 -0.28 3.19 11.06
N LEU A 444 0.04 2.91 9.79
CA LEU A 444 -0.08 3.84 8.68
C LEU A 444 -1.27 3.55 7.75
N GLY A 445 -1.95 2.41 7.89
CA GLY A 445 -3.03 2.04 6.99
C GLY A 445 -2.52 1.72 5.58
N ASN A 446 -3.28 2.10 4.55
CA ASN A 446 -2.83 2.04 3.16
C ASN A 446 -1.83 3.17 2.87
N ALA A 447 -0.57 2.95 3.23
CA ALA A 447 0.49 3.93 3.02
C ALA A 447 0.74 4.24 1.53
N ALA A 448 0.65 3.23 0.65
CA ALA A 448 0.81 3.40 -0.79
C ALA A 448 -0.24 4.39 -1.35
N GLY A 449 -1.52 4.16 -1.07
CA GLY A 449 -2.61 5.04 -1.45
C GLY A 449 -2.49 6.46 -0.87
N GLU A 450 -2.18 6.59 0.42
CA GLU A 450 -1.98 7.91 1.05
C GLU A 450 -0.72 8.63 0.52
N GLY A 451 0.27 7.89 0.02
CA GLY A 451 1.43 8.44 -0.68
C GLY A 451 1.07 9.11 -2.00
N THR A 452 0.10 8.56 -2.74
CA THR A 452 -0.42 9.20 -3.97
C THR A 452 -1.11 10.53 -3.65
N VAL A 453 -1.92 10.56 -2.59
CA VAL A 453 -2.59 11.78 -2.11
C VAL A 453 -1.55 12.81 -1.65
N ARG A 454 -0.55 12.36 -0.89
CA ARG A 454 0.55 13.22 -0.45
C ARG A 454 1.29 13.82 -1.65
N PHE A 455 1.55 13.03 -2.69
CA PHE A 455 2.17 13.51 -3.90
C PHE A 455 1.34 14.59 -4.58
N LEU A 456 0.05 14.32 -4.81
CA LEU A 456 -0.87 15.27 -5.44
C LEU A 456 -0.91 16.59 -4.67
N LEU A 457 -1.00 16.56 -3.35
CA LEU A 457 -1.18 17.78 -2.56
C LEU A 457 0.12 18.52 -2.26
N ARG A 458 1.24 17.81 -2.07
CA ARG A 458 2.47 18.38 -1.48
C ARG A 458 3.77 17.70 -1.93
N GLY A 459 3.76 16.69 -2.80
CA GLY A 459 4.98 15.97 -3.18
C GLY A 459 5.76 16.64 -4.30
N SER A 460 6.92 16.06 -4.58
CA SER A 460 7.81 16.51 -5.64
C SER A 460 8.52 15.33 -6.28
N PHE A 461 8.84 15.45 -7.58
CA PHE A 461 9.63 14.42 -8.28
C PHE A 461 11.02 14.30 -7.68
N GLU A 462 11.59 15.42 -7.22
CA GLU A 462 12.90 15.47 -6.57
C GLU A 462 12.93 14.61 -5.32
N GLU A 463 11.91 14.73 -4.46
CA GLU A 463 11.80 13.91 -3.25
C GLU A 463 11.64 12.42 -3.57
N VAL A 464 10.87 12.08 -4.60
CA VAL A 464 10.73 10.67 -5.03
C VAL A 464 12.06 10.12 -5.57
N ARG A 465 12.82 10.93 -6.35
CA ARG A 465 14.17 10.57 -6.81
C ARG A 465 15.14 10.42 -5.64
N GLU A 466 15.05 11.26 -4.62
CA GLU A 466 15.86 11.19 -3.41
C GLU A 466 15.63 9.86 -2.67
N ILE A 467 14.37 9.46 -2.48
CA ILE A 467 14.02 8.14 -1.90
C ILE A 467 14.68 7.02 -2.70
N LEU A 468 14.48 7.00 -4.03
CA LEU A 468 15.07 5.97 -4.89
C LEU A 468 16.59 5.93 -4.82
N SER A 469 17.25 7.10 -4.86
CA SER A 469 18.72 7.18 -4.88
C SER A 469 19.37 6.69 -3.60
N ARG A 470 18.63 6.70 -2.48
CA ARG A 470 19.09 6.21 -1.17
C ARG A 470 18.71 4.76 -0.91
N LEU A 471 17.81 4.20 -1.72
CA LEU A 471 17.30 2.86 -1.55
C LEU A 471 18.31 1.83 -2.06
N THR A 472 18.81 1.01 -1.16
CA THR A 472 19.65 -0.15 -1.46
C THR A 472 18.86 -1.42 -1.16
N TYR A 473 18.89 -2.39 -2.07
CA TYR A 473 18.20 -3.65 -1.88
C TYR A 473 19.14 -4.75 -1.37
N LEU A 474 18.72 -5.43 -0.33
CA LEU A 474 19.32 -6.65 0.19
C LEU A 474 18.51 -7.87 -0.28
N GLU A 475 19.10 -8.66 -1.18
CA GLU A 475 18.49 -9.91 -1.67
C GLU A 475 18.48 -10.97 -0.58
N MET A 476 17.30 -11.22 -0.01
CA MET A 476 17.14 -12.13 1.13
C MET A 476 17.41 -13.59 0.74
N ASN A 477 17.21 -13.97 -0.52
CA ASN A 477 17.41 -15.35 -0.99
C ASN A 477 18.88 -15.80 -0.95
N VAL A 478 19.84 -14.87 -0.97
CA VAL A 478 21.28 -15.19 -0.91
C VAL A 478 21.88 -14.94 0.48
N GLU A 479 21.05 -14.57 1.46
CA GLU A 479 21.50 -14.25 2.81
C GLU A 479 21.62 -15.52 3.67
N ASN A 480 22.85 -16.02 3.79
CA ASN A 480 23.17 -17.27 4.48
C ASN A 480 22.74 -17.29 5.96
N ARG A 481 22.64 -16.12 6.61
CA ARG A 481 22.21 -16.02 8.01
C ARG A 481 20.73 -16.32 8.20
N PHE A 482 19.90 -16.16 7.16
CA PHE A 482 18.45 -16.29 7.26
C PHE A 482 18.03 -17.64 7.83
N MET A 483 18.50 -18.75 7.24
CA MET A 483 18.13 -20.09 7.68
C MET A 483 18.64 -20.42 9.10
N GLN A 484 19.79 -19.85 9.48
CA GLN A 484 20.36 -20.04 10.81
C GLN A 484 19.49 -19.37 11.88
N LEU A 485 19.07 -18.12 11.64
CA LEU A 485 18.23 -17.34 12.54
C LEU A 485 16.77 -17.82 12.56
N LEU A 486 16.29 -18.35 11.43
CA LEU A 486 14.92 -18.86 11.32
C LEU A 486 14.64 -19.96 12.35
N THR A 487 15.60 -20.86 12.59
CA THR A 487 15.41 -22.01 13.49
C THR A 487 15.05 -21.57 14.91
N GLY A 488 15.66 -20.50 15.44
CA GLY A 488 15.30 -19.91 16.73
C GLY A 488 13.94 -19.22 16.73
N SER A 489 13.52 -18.72 15.56
CA SER A 489 12.27 -17.99 15.35
C SER A 489 11.05 -18.89 15.15
N LEU A 490 11.23 -20.22 15.03
CA LEU A 490 10.16 -21.22 14.90
C LEU A 490 9.53 -21.67 16.24
N PHE A 491 9.63 -20.84 17.29
CA PHE A 491 9.07 -21.08 18.62
C PHE A 491 8.32 -19.84 19.09
N LEU A 492 7.38 -19.96 20.04
CA LEU A 492 6.63 -18.84 20.59
C LEU A 492 7.24 -18.33 21.91
N PRO A 493 7.56 -17.04 22.06
CA PRO A 493 7.78 -16.07 20.96
C PRO A 493 9.08 -16.34 20.20
N HIS A 494 10.08 -16.98 20.82
CA HIS A 494 11.39 -17.32 20.25
C HIS A 494 12.09 -18.33 21.19
N THR A 495 13.11 -19.06 20.72
CA THR A 495 13.91 -19.96 21.60
C THR A 495 14.63 -19.21 22.72
N ASN A 496 15.06 -17.98 22.42
CA ASN A 496 15.62 -17.03 23.38
C ASN A 496 14.53 -16.08 23.90
N LEU A 497 14.03 -16.33 25.12
CA LEU A 497 13.02 -15.51 25.78
C LEU A 497 13.53 -14.14 26.25
N ASP A 498 14.84 -13.93 26.37
CA ASP A 498 15.39 -12.64 26.78
C ASP A 498 15.17 -11.55 25.73
N LEU A 499 14.90 -11.92 24.47
CA LEU A 499 14.50 -11.01 23.40
C LEU A 499 13.06 -10.47 23.57
N PHE A 500 12.27 -11.07 24.47
CA PHE A 500 10.85 -10.77 24.69
C PHE A 500 10.53 -10.59 26.18
N PRO A 501 11.13 -9.59 26.86
CA PRO A 501 10.96 -9.38 28.29
C PRO A 501 9.49 -9.19 28.71
N SER A 502 8.68 -8.50 27.90
CA SER A 502 7.25 -8.26 28.20
C SER A 502 6.42 -9.54 28.12
N VAL A 503 6.78 -10.47 27.23
CA VAL A 503 6.11 -11.77 27.10
C VAL A 503 6.49 -12.68 28.25
N ARG A 504 7.76 -12.68 28.64
CA ARG A 504 8.24 -13.42 29.83
C ARG A 504 7.49 -13.00 31.09
N GLU A 505 7.30 -11.69 31.30
CA GLU A 505 6.53 -11.16 32.43
C GLU A 505 5.09 -11.67 32.42
N LYS A 506 4.40 -11.60 31.26
CA LYS A 506 3.02 -12.10 31.11
C LYS A 506 2.88 -13.59 31.40
N LEU A 507 3.83 -14.41 30.94
CA LEU A 507 3.83 -15.84 31.20
C LEU A 507 4.01 -16.13 32.70
N SER A 508 4.89 -15.38 33.38
CA SER A 508 5.08 -15.53 34.83
C SER A 508 3.82 -15.16 35.64
N PHE A 509 3.11 -14.10 35.24
CA PHE A 509 1.89 -13.66 35.91
C PHE A 509 0.74 -14.68 35.77
N ARG A 510 0.55 -15.26 34.58
CA ARG A 510 -0.51 -16.25 34.33
C ARG A 510 -0.22 -17.66 34.87
N GLN A 511 1.04 -17.97 35.20
CA GLN A 511 1.39 -19.24 35.85
C GLN A 511 1.32 -19.17 37.39
N GLY A 512 1.20 -17.96 37.95
CA GLY A 512 1.08 -17.72 39.39
C GLY A 512 -0.37 -17.67 39.92
N HIS A 513 -1.36 -17.87 39.06
CA HIS A 513 -2.80 -18.00 39.35
C HIS A 513 -3.31 -19.28 38.70
#